data_AF-A0A2A2ILE0-F1
#
_entry.id   AF-A0A2A2ILE0-F1
#
_cell.length_a   1.000
_cell.length_b   1.000
_cell.length_c   1.000
_cell.angle_alpha   90.00
_cell.angle_beta   90.00
_cell.angle_gamma   90.00
#
_symmetry.space_group_name_H-M   'P 1'
#
loop_
_entity.id
_entity.type
_entity.pdbx_description
1 polymer ?
#
loop_
_entity_poly.entity_id
_entity_poly.type
_entity_poly.pdbx_seq_one_letter_code
_entity_poly.pdbx_strand_id
1 'polypeptide(L)'
;MKISQNLKELTTTQVEFARALGITQPRVHQLIADGIVTRSKTGGVLVIDSLKNYYQAKSGTDEGGTVDYWTEKAKHEKTKREMAEINLAKMEGSVYDAKVVEMVLTEMLVNLRTQLLGLPAALAPQLEGRTKEEIYVVLTSKIEEKLAELSEYTPDLFTEETIGDGDGSENGE
;
A
#
# COMPACT_ATOMS: atom_id res chain seq x y z
N MET A 1 28.83 20.10 -40.25
CA MET A 1 28.12 21.06 -41.13
C MET A 1 27.37 22.03 -40.21
N LYS A 2 27.70 23.33 -40.22
CA LYS A 2 26.92 24.32 -39.45
C LYS A 2 25.70 24.72 -40.28
N ILE A 3 24.50 24.59 -39.73
CA ILE A 3 23.27 25.04 -40.40
C ILE A 3 23.26 26.57 -40.34
N SER A 4 23.44 27.22 -41.49
CA SER A 4 23.52 28.68 -41.65
C SER A 4 22.15 29.35 -41.90
N GLN A 5 21.05 28.62 -41.74
CA GLN A 5 19.70 29.16 -41.94
C GLN A 5 19.06 29.60 -40.62
N ASN A 6 18.10 30.53 -40.72
CA ASN A 6 17.34 31.09 -39.61
C ASN A 6 16.71 29.97 -38.78
N LEU A 7 17.32 29.63 -37.64
CA LEU A 7 16.93 28.46 -36.82
C LEU A 7 15.45 28.45 -36.44
N LYS A 8 14.82 29.62 -36.32
CA LYS A 8 13.42 29.76 -35.94
C LYS A 8 12.45 29.25 -37.02
N GLU A 9 12.88 29.23 -38.27
CA GLU A 9 12.06 28.80 -39.41
C GLU A 9 12.38 27.36 -39.83
N LEU A 10 13.23 26.65 -39.08
CA LEU A 10 13.60 25.28 -39.38
C LEU A 10 12.36 24.38 -39.32
N THR A 11 12.07 23.73 -40.45
CA THR A 11 10.97 22.77 -40.57
C THR A 11 11.49 21.38 -40.86
N THR A 12 10.75 20.37 -40.40
CA THR A 12 11.06 18.95 -40.64
C THR A 12 9.78 18.14 -40.82
N THR A 13 9.92 16.86 -41.16
CA THR A 13 8.78 15.92 -41.24
C THR A 13 8.39 15.41 -39.86
N GLN A 14 7.14 14.95 -39.69
CA GLN A 14 6.72 14.34 -38.41
C GLN A 14 7.55 13.10 -38.05
N VAL A 15 8.01 12.36 -39.05
CA VAL A 15 8.81 11.14 -38.87
C VAL A 15 10.19 11.48 -38.32
N GLU A 16 10.84 12.51 -38.87
CA GLU A 16 12.13 12.99 -38.39
C GLU A 16 12.02 13.67 -37.03
N PHE A 17 10.96 14.44 -36.79
CA PHE A 17 10.67 15.02 -35.48
C PHE A 17 10.43 13.93 -34.41
N ALA A 18 9.67 12.90 -34.75
CA ALA A 18 9.44 11.74 -33.88
C ALA A 18 10.76 11.03 -33.53
N ARG A 19 11.61 10.81 -34.53
CA ARG A 19 12.95 10.21 -34.35
C ARG A 19 13.85 11.07 -33.47
N ALA A 20 13.85 12.38 -33.66
CA ALA A 20 14.64 13.32 -32.87
C ALA A 20 14.20 13.35 -31.39
N LEU A 21 12.91 13.15 -31.12
CA LEU A 21 12.34 13.10 -29.77
C LEU A 21 12.31 11.70 -29.14
N GLY A 22 12.65 10.65 -29.89
CA GLY A 22 12.55 9.26 -29.44
C GLY A 22 11.12 8.79 -29.18
N ILE A 23 10.14 9.34 -29.92
CA ILE A 23 8.71 8.97 -29.81
C ILE A 23 8.20 8.40 -31.14
N THR A 24 6.99 7.85 -31.14
CA THR A 24 6.37 7.30 -32.34
C THR A 24 5.72 8.41 -33.19
N GLN A 25 5.65 8.22 -34.51
CA GLN A 25 4.97 9.17 -35.40
C GLN A 25 3.48 9.38 -35.04
N PRO A 26 2.69 8.35 -34.69
CA PRO A 26 1.31 8.54 -34.21
C PRO A 26 1.24 9.47 -33.00
N ARG A 27 2.21 9.38 -32.08
CA ARG A 27 2.29 10.29 -30.93
C ARG A 27 2.53 11.75 -31.37
N VAL A 28 3.39 11.98 -32.37
CA VAL A 28 3.56 13.32 -32.96
C VAL A 28 2.27 13.82 -33.61
N HIS A 29 1.53 12.95 -34.29
CA HIS A 29 0.23 13.32 -34.88
C HIS A 29 -0.77 13.78 -33.81
N GLN A 30 -0.85 13.05 -32.70
CA GLN A 30 -1.69 13.44 -31.57
C GLN A 30 -1.25 14.79 -30.98
N LEU A 31 0.05 15.01 -30.79
CA LEU A 31 0.57 16.28 -30.27
C LEU A 31 0.30 17.47 -31.21
N ILE A 32 0.13 17.24 -32.51
CA ILE A 32 -0.32 18.26 -33.46
C ILE A 32 -1.81 18.57 -33.25
N ALA A 33 -2.64 17.53 -33.09
CA ALA A 33 -4.06 17.70 -32.80
C ALA A 33 -4.29 18.43 -31.47
N ASP A 34 -3.45 18.17 -30.48
CA ASP A 34 -3.47 18.82 -29.17
C ASP A 34 -2.88 20.26 -29.20
N GLY A 35 -2.43 20.75 -30.36
CA GLY A 35 -1.85 22.09 -30.53
C GLY A 35 -0.45 22.28 -29.95
N ILE A 36 0.17 21.23 -29.41
CA ILE A 36 1.50 21.25 -28.79
C ILE A 36 2.59 21.33 -29.85
N VAL A 37 2.43 20.61 -30.97
CA VAL A 37 3.38 20.63 -32.10
C VAL A 37 2.84 21.55 -33.20
N THR A 38 3.58 22.62 -33.48
CA THR A 38 3.18 23.68 -34.41
C THR A 38 3.62 23.36 -35.83
N ARG A 39 2.72 23.60 -36.80
CA ARG A 39 3.03 23.48 -38.23
C ARG A 39 3.33 24.84 -38.86
N SER A 40 4.25 24.85 -39.81
CA SER A 40 4.51 26.00 -40.67
C SER A 40 3.39 26.20 -41.69
N LYS A 41 3.35 27.36 -42.35
CA LYS A 41 2.44 27.65 -43.47
C LYS A 41 2.57 26.67 -44.64
N THR A 42 3.71 26.00 -44.76
CA THR A 42 4.01 24.99 -45.78
C THR A 42 3.66 23.56 -45.33
N GLY A 43 3.11 23.38 -44.12
CA GLY A 43 2.63 22.10 -43.59
C GLY A 43 3.67 21.25 -42.86
N GLY A 44 4.94 21.68 -42.82
CA GLY A 44 6.01 21.03 -42.07
C GLY A 44 5.96 21.33 -40.57
N VAL A 45 6.64 20.52 -39.75
CA VAL A 45 6.73 20.75 -38.29
C VAL A 45 7.79 21.81 -38.01
N LEU A 46 7.42 22.89 -37.31
CA LEU A 46 8.37 23.91 -36.85
C LEU A 46 9.19 23.34 -35.69
N VAL A 47 10.46 23.06 -35.92
CA VAL A 47 11.29 22.27 -35.01
C VAL A 47 11.46 22.98 -33.67
N ILE A 48 11.89 24.24 -33.68
CA ILE A 48 12.24 24.96 -32.45
C ILE A 48 11.00 25.26 -31.60
N ASP A 49 9.92 25.74 -32.23
CA ASP A 49 8.69 26.07 -31.51
C ASP A 49 8.01 24.81 -30.96
N SER A 50 7.93 23.75 -31.77
CA SER A 50 7.37 22.47 -31.31
C SER A 50 8.21 21.82 -30.23
N LEU A 51 9.55 21.98 -30.26
CA LEU A 51 10.43 21.46 -29.22
C LEU A 51 10.22 22.20 -27.90
N LYS A 52 10.11 23.53 -27.94
CA LYS A 52 9.80 24.36 -26.77
C LYS A 52 8.45 23.98 -26.17
N ASN A 53 7.41 23.94 -27.00
CA ASN A 53 6.06 23.58 -26.57
C ASN A 53 6.00 22.16 -26.03
N TYR A 54 6.67 21.20 -26.68
CA TYR A 54 6.76 19.82 -26.22
C TYR A 54 7.43 19.72 -24.85
N TYR A 55 8.55 20.41 -24.64
CA TYR A 55 9.22 20.41 -23.34
C TYR A 55 8.42 21.18 -22.29
N GLN A 56 7.77 22.30 -22.61
CA GLN A 56 6.89 23.02 -21.69
C GLN A 56 5.67 22.17 -21.27
N ALA A 57 5.05 21.48 -22.21
CA ALA A 57 3.97 20.54 -21.95
C ALA A 57 4.44 19.31 -21.14
N LYS A 58 5.69 18.87 -21.37
CA LYS A 58 6.30 17.74 -20.64
C LYS A 58 6.82 18.15 -19.25
N SER A 59 7.30 19.38 -19.08
CA SER A 59 7.78 19.95 -17.82
C SER A 59 6.68 20.61 -17.00
N GLY A 60 5.45 20.67 -17.51
CA GLY A 60 4.30 21.21 -16.81
C GLY A 60 4.48 22.68 -16.42
N THR A 61 5.13 23.47 -17.26
CA THR A 61 5.36 24.90 -16.97
C THR A 61 4.31 25.74 -17.71
N ASP A 62 3.05 25.57 -17.31
CA ASP A 62 2.03 26.60 -17.49
C ASP A 62 2.09 27.49 -16.25
N GLU A 63 2.27 28.80 -16.45
CA GLU A 63 2.33 29.82 -15.40
C GLU A 63 0.95 30.01 -14.72
N GLY A 64 0.44 28.99 -14.01
CA GLY A 64 -0.75 29.20 -13.17
C GLY A 64 -1.47 28.00 -12.56
N GLY A 65 -1.16 26.73 -12.85
CA GLY A 65 -2.01 25.65 -12.31
C GLY A 65 -1.57 24.18 -12.39
N THR A 66 -0.37 23.85 -12.90
CA THR A 66 0.01 22.46 -13.21
C THR A 66 1.13 21.87 -12.35
N VAL A 67 1.77 22.67 -11.49
CA VAL A 67 2.65 22.18 -10.42
C VAL A 67 1.89 21.22 -9.49
N ASP A 68 0.59 21.44 -9.32
CA ASP A 68 -0.29 20.61 -8.49
C ASP A 68 -0.49 19.22 -9.10
N TYR A 69 -0.76 19.10 -10.41
CA TYR A 69 -1.05 17.81 -11.05
C TYR A 69 0.09 16.78 -10.96
N TRP A 70 1.32 17.17 -11.27
CA TRP A 70 2.46 16.25 -11.19
C TRP A 70 2.82 15.91 -9.74
N THR A 71 2.63 16.86 -8.82
CA THR A 71 2.84 16.65 -7.39
C THR A 71 1.80 15.67 -6.83
N GLU A 72 0.52 15.85 -7.16
CA GLU A 72 -0.57 14.96 -6.78
C GLU A 72 -0.43 13.58 -7.42
N LYS A 73 0.00 13.49 -8.68
CA LYS A 73 0.30 12.21 -9.33
C LYS A 73 1.46 11.48 -8.66
N ALA A 74 2.53 12.19 -8.28
CA ALA A 74 3.65 11.60 -7.56
C ALA A 74 3.23 11.10 -6.15
N LYS A 75 2.39 11.86 -5.44
CA LYS A 75 1.80 11.42 -4.17
C LYS A 75 0.93 10.18 -4.36
N HIS A 76 0.07 10.16 -5.37
CA HIS A 76 -0.80 9.03 -5.67
C HIS A 76 0.00 7.75 -5.98
N GLU A 77 1.04 7.83 -6.82
CA GLU A 77 1.87 6.66 -7.11
C GLU A 77 2.69 6.21 -5.89
N LYS A 78 3.13 7.14 -5.04
CA LYS A 78 3.74 6.80 -3.76
C LYS A 78 2.77 6.03 -2.87
N THR A 79 1.54 6.53 -2.70
CA THR A 79 0.49 5.86 -1.91
C THR A 79 0.16 4.49 -2.49
N LYS A 80 0.07 4.36 -3.82
CA LYS A 80 -0.21 3.09 -4.48
C LYS A 80 0.91 2.07 -4.25
N ARG A 81 2.17 2.50 -4.29
CA ARG A 81 3.33 1.66 -3.92
C ARG A 81 3.23 1.22 -2.47
N GLU A 82 2.94 2.14 -1.54
CA GLU A 82 2.81 1.83 -0.11
C GLU A 82 1.66 0.83 0.15
N MET A 83 0.53 0.98 -0.52
CA MET A 83 -0.57 0.01 -0.46
C MET A 83 -0.14 -1.37 -1.00
N ALA A 84 0.61 -1.41 -2.09
CA ALA A 84 1.14 -2.66 -2.64
C ALA A 84 2.13 -3.34 -1.67
N GLU A 85 2.97 -2.56 -1.00
CA GLU A 85 3.90 -3.05 0.03
C GLU A 85 3.14 -3.61 1.24
N ILE A 86 2.11 -2.92 1.73
CA ILE A 86 1.26 -3.41 2.82
C ILE A 86 0.53 -4.70 2.42
N ASN A 87 -0.01 -4.76 1.20
CA ASN A 87 -0.71 -5.96 0.71
C ASN A 87 0.25 -7.15 0.58
N LEU A 88 1.46 -6.93 0.07
CA LEU A 88 2.49 -7.96 0.04
C LEU A 88 2.83 -8.43 1.46
N ALA A 89 3.04 -7.50 2.39
CA ALA A 89 3.33 -7.81 3.79
C ALA A 89 2.19 -8.59 4.47
N LYS A 90 0.92 -8.30 4.14
CA LYS A 90 -0.25 -9.07 4.60
C LYS A 90 -0.21 -10.49 4.07
N MET A 91 0.07 -10.69 2.78
CA MET A 91 0.19 -12.02 2.16
C MET A 91 1.35 -12.84 2.75
N GLU A 92 2.43 -12.17 3.15
CA GLU A 92 3.57 -12.79 3.84
C GLU A 92 3.32 -13.03 5.34
N GLY A 93 2.17 -12.59 5.89
CA GLY A 93 1.85 -12.75 7.32
C GLY A 93 2.69 -11.87 8.25
N SER A 94 3.26 -10.77 7.75
CA SER A 94 4.13 -9.88 8.54
C SER A 94 3.42 -8.64 9.09
N VAL A 95 2.22 -8.34 8.58
CA VAL A 95 1.35 -7.26 9.10
C VAL A 95 -0.08 -7.75 9.22
N TYR A 96 -0.76 -7.31 10.27
CA TYR A 96 -2.13 -7.71 10.59
C TYR A 96 -3.00 -6.47 10.80
N ASP A 97 -4.31 -6.63 10.57
CA ASP A 97 -5.27 -5.58 10.89
C ASP A 97 -5.34 -5.40 12.42
N ALA A 98 -5.30 -4.16 12.88
CA ALA A 98 -5.39 -3.86 14.31
C ALA A 98 -6.68 -4.42 14.96
N LYS A 99 -7.80 -4.41 14.22
CA LYS A 99 -9.08 -4.97 14.68
C LYS A 99 -9.01 -6.47 14.87
N VAL A 100 -8.32 -7.18 13.97
CA VAL A 100 -8.10 -8.62 14.08
C VAL A 100 -7.23 -8.94 15.29
N VAL A 101 -6.13 -8.21 15.47
CA VAL A 101 -5.26 -8.35 16.64
C VAL A 101 -6.02 -8.12 17.95
N GLU A 102 -6.83 -7.06 18.02
CA GLU A 102 -7.65 -6.75 19.19
C GLU A 102 -8.63 -7.87 19.53
N MET A 103 -9.32 -8.42 18.53
CA MET A 103 -10.30 -9.51 18.71
C MET A 103 -9.63 -10.75 19.30
N VAL A 104 -8.54 -11.21 18.68
CA VAL A 104 -7.82 -12.43 19.09
C VAL A 104 -7.25 -12.27 20.49
N LEU A 105 -6.59 -11.15 20.79
CA LEU A 105 -6.04 -10.88 22.12
C LEU A 105 -7.14 -10.80 23.18
N THR A 106 -8.29 -10.20 22.84
CA THR A 106 -9.43 -10.14 23.76
C THR A 106 -9.93 -11.53 24.10
N GLU A 107 -10.12 -12.39 23.11
CA GLU A 107 -10.56 -13.77 23.32
C GLU A 107 -9.55 -14.56 24.17
N MET A 108 -8.26 -14.47 23.86
CA MET A 108 -7.19 -15.11 24.62
C MET A 108 -7.20 -14.67 26.10
N LEU A 109 -7.33 -13.37 26.36
CA LEU A 109 -7.34 -12.82 27.72
C LEU A 109 -8.63 -13.19 28.48
N VAL A 110 -9.77 -13.23 27.80
CA VAL A 110 -11.05 -13.66 28.40
C VAL A 110 -10.98 -15.14 28.79
N ASN A 111 -10.42 -15.99 27.92
CA ASN A 111 -10.21 -17.41 28.21
C ASN A 111 -9.27 -17.58 29.42
N LEU A 112 -8.10 -16.93 29.41
CA LEU A 112 -7.16 -16.95 30.54
C LEU A 112 -7.84 -16.53 31.84
N ARG A 113 -8.58 -15.42 31.83
CA ARG A 113 -9.31 -14.93 33.01
C ARG A 113 -10.27 -15.99 33.54
N THR A 114 -11.01 -16.65 32.65
CA THR A 114 -11.96 -17.71 33.02
C THR A 114 -11.25 -18.88 33.66
N GLN A 115 -10.13 -19.33 33.09
CA GLN A 115 -9.32 -20.42 33.64
C GLN A 115 -8.73 -20.06 35.01
N LEU A 116 -8.16 -18.86 35.17
CA LEU A 116 -7.59 -18.40 36.43
C LEU A 116 -8.65 -18.30 37.54
N LEU A 117 -9.85 -17.82 37.22
CA LEU A 117 -10.96 -17.79 38.19
C LEU A 117 -11.51 -19.18 38.51
N GLY A 118 -11.29 -20.17 37.63
CA GLY A 118 -11.61 -21.57 37.87
C GLY A 118 -10.60 -22.30 38.77
N LEU A 119 -9.35 -21.83 38.83
CA LEU A 119 -8.29 -22.48 39.62
C LEU A 119 -8.64 -22.65 41.10
N PRO A 120 -9.17 -21.63 41.82
CA PRO A 120 -9.54 -21.81 43.23
C PRO A 120 -10.56 -22.93 43.44
N ALA A 121 -11.59 -23.01 42.58
CA ALA A 121 -12.61 -24.05 42.69
C ALA A 121 -12.04 -25.46 42.43
N ALA A 122 -11.11 -25.58 41.48
CA ALA A 122 -10.47 -26.84 41.14
C ALA A 122 -9.41 -27.29 42.17
N LEU A 123 -8.64 -26.34 42.72
CA LEU A 123 -7.51 -26.62 43.60
C LEU A 123 -7.89 -26.68 45.08
N ALA A 124 -8.90 -25.92 45.54
CA ALA A 124 -9.25 -25.87 46.96
C ALA A 124 -9.48 -27.27 47.59
N PRO A 125 -10.23 -28.21 46.97
CA PRO A 125 -10.41 -29.55 47.53
C PRO A 125 -9.13 -30.40 47.53
N GLN A 126 -8.20 -30.16 46.61
CA GLN A 126 -6.94 -30.92 46.48
C GLN A 126 -5.86 -30.43 47.45
N LEU A 127 -5.96 -29.15 47.83
CA LEU A 127 -5.01 -28.47 48.70
C LEU A 127 -5.42 -28.52 50.18
N GLU A 128 -6.62 -28.98 50.50
CA GLU A 128 -7.08 -29.12 51.88
C GLU A 128 -6.15 -30.05 52.68
N GLY A 129 -5.65 -29.56 53.81
CA GLY A 129 -4.76 -30.33 54.70
C GLY A 129 -3.30 -30.46 54.25
N ARG A 130 -2.90 -29.87 53.11
CA ARG A 130 -1.52 -29.85 52.61
C ARG A 130 -0.64 -28.86 53.38
N THR A 131 0.68 -29.06 53.36
CA THR A 131 1.62 -28.07 53.93
C THR A 131 1.75 -26.84 53.03
N LYS A 132 2.30 -25.75 53.58
CA LYS A 132 2.53 -24.52 52.82
C LYS A 132 3.43 -24.73 51.61
N GLU A 133 4.46 -25.56 51.77
CA GLU A 133 5.42 -25.89 50.71
C GLU A 133 4.75 -26.67 49.59
N GLU A 134 3.92 -27.67 49.91
CA GLU A 134 3.15 -28.43 48.92
C GLU A 134 2.17 -27.53 48.17
N ILE A 135 1.45 -26.66 48.88
CA ILE A 135 0.51 -25.70 48.29
C ILE A 135 1.22 -24.76 47.31
N TYR A 136 2.38 -24.23 47.70
CA TYR A 136 3.16 -23.33 46.86
C TYR A 136 3.63 -24.00 45.56
N VAL A 137 4.11 -25.24 45.65
CA VAL A 137 4.55 -26.01 44.47
C VAL A 137 3.38 -26.25 43.51
N VAL A 138 2.22 -26.68 44.02
CA VAL A 138 1.04 -26.97 43.19
C VAL A 138 0.51 -25.70 42.52
N LEU A 139 0.38 -24.60 43.27
CA LEU A 139 -0.09 -23.33 42.72
C LEU A 139 0.85 -22.78 41.64
N THR A 140 2.16 -22.78 41.92
CA THR A 140 3.17 -22.30 40.97
C THR A 140 3.13 -23.12 39.69
N SER A 141 3.12 -24.46 39.80
CA SER A 141 3.04 -25.34 38.64
C SER A 141 1.77 -25.12 37.80
N LYS A 142 0.62 -24.91 38.45
CA LYS A 142 -0.64 -24.68 37.72
C LYS A 142 -0.71 -23.32 37.04
N ILE A 143 -0.12 -22.29 37.65
CA ILE A 143 -0.01 -20.97 37.01
C ILE A 143 0.94 -21.06 35.82
N GLU A 144 2.11 -21.69 35.97
CA GLU A 144 3.06 -21.88 34.89
C GLU A 144 2.46 -22.66 33.71
N GLU A 145 1.65 -23.69 33.97
CA GLU A 145 0.91 -24.42 32.94
C GLU A 145 -0.03 -23.51 32.14
N LYS A 146 -0.86 -22.70 32.83
CA LYS A 146 -1.79 -21.78 32.12
C LYS A 146 -1.05 -20.68 31.36
N LEU A 147 0.09 -20.21 31.87
CA LEU A 147 0.92 -19.24 31.17
C LEU A 147 1.64 -19.85 29.95
N ALA A 148 2.08 -21.11 30.05
CA ALA A 148 2.66 -21.83 28.92
C ALA A 148 1.63 -22.01 27.81
N GLU A 149 0.41 -22.46 28.13
CA GLU A 149 -0.70 -22.58 27.18
C GLU A 149 -1.01 -21.24 26.47
N LEU A 150 -0.97 -20.12 27.20
CA LEU A 150 -1.17 -18.79 26.62
C LEU A 150 -0.03 -18.37 25.67
N SER A 151 1.20 -18.83 25.95
CA SER A 151 2.40 -18.46 25.19
C SER A 151 2.56 -19.22 23.87
N GLU A 152 1.88 -20.35 23.71
CA GLU A 152 1.95 -21.22 22.53
C GLU A 152 1.11 -20.73 21.33
N TYR A 153 0.83 -19.42 21.25
CA TYR A 153 0.02 -18.86 20.16
C TYR A 153 0.77 -18.91 18.81
N THR A 154 0.03 -19.13 17.73
CA THR A 154 0.57 -19.13 16.37
C THR A 154 0.20 -17.84 15.62
N PRO A 155 1.08 -17.29 14.76
CA PRO A 155 0.77 -16.11 13.95
C PRO A 155 -0.48 -16.26 13.06
N ASP A 156 -0.82 -17.49 12.67
CA ASP A 156 -2.00 -17.80 11.86
C ASP A 156 -3.32 -17.40 12.54
N LEU A 157 -3.33 -17.29 13.87
CA LEU A 157 -4.50 -16.83 14.64
C LEU A 157 -4.94 -15.42 14.24
N PHE A 158 -4.03 -14.61 13.70
CA PHE A 158 -4.28 -13.22 13.31
C PHE A 158 -4.62 -13.06 11.82
N THR A 159 -4.81 -14.14 11.07
CA THR A 159 -5.20 -14.07 9.65
C THR A 159 -6.70 -13.81 9.49
N GLU A 160 -7.12 -13.17 8.39
CA GLU A 160 -8.55 -12.85 8.17
C GLU A 160 -9.40 -14.12 7.92
N GLU A 161 -8.79 -15.23 7.47
CA GLU A 161 -9.49 -16.50 7.19
C GLU A 161 -9.97 -17.22 8.46
N THR A 162 -9.30 -17.06 9.59
CA THR A 162 -9.71 -17.70 10.87
C THR A 162 -10.94 -17.03 11.50
N ILE A 163 -11.35 -15.85 11.00
CA ILE A 163 -12.43 -15.02 11.57
C ILE A 163 -13.73 -15.13 10.73
N GLY A 164 -13.70 -15.89 9.63
CA GLY A 164 -14.74 -15.94 8.60
C GLY A 164 -16.08 -16.63 8.93
N ASP A 165 -16.29 -17.15 10.15
CA ASP A 165 -17.52 -17.90 10.49
C ASP A 165 -18.44 -17.20 11.52
N GLY A 166 -18.24 -15.91 11.82
CA GLY A 166 -19.04 -15.17 12.78
C GLY A 166 -19.55 -13.84 12.26
N ASP A 167 -20.80 -13.81 11.82
CA ASP A 167 -21.64 -12.62 11.56
C ASP A 167 -21.56 -11.99 10.16
N GLY A 168 -22.34 -12.57 9.25
CA GLY A 168 -22.62 -12.03 7.92
C GLY A 168 -24.09 -12.21 7.51
N SER A 169 -25.02 -12.11 8.46
CA SER A 169 -26.46 -12.16 8.14
C SER A 169 -27.25 -11.03 8.80
N GLU A 170 -27.00 -9.81 8.35
CA GLU A 170 -28.03 -8.78 8.25
C GLU A 170 -28.08 -8.28 6.81
N ASN A 171 -28.89 -8.95 5.98
CA ASN A 171 -29.46 -8.33 4.79
C ASN A 171 -30.90 -7.96 5.13
N GLY A 172 -31.16 -6.66 5.10
CA GLY A 172 -32.47 -6.08 5.37
C GLY A 172 -33.52 -6.38 4.30
N GLU A 173 -34.76 -6.26 4.75
CA GLU A 173 -35.92 -5.85 3.95
C GLU A 173 -36.46 -4.54 4.53
#